data_AF-F2IIC5-F1
#
_entry.id   AF-F2IIC5-F1
#
_cell.length_a   1.000
_cell.length_b   1.000
_cell.length_c   1.000
_cell.angle_alpha   90.00
_cell.angle_beta   90.00
_cell.angle_gamma   90.00
#
_symmetry.space_group_name_H-M   'P 1'
#
loop_
_entity.id
_entity.type
_entity.pdbx_description
1 polymer ?
#
loop_
_entity_poly.entity_id
_entity_poly.type
_entity_poly.pdbx_seq_one_letter_code
_entity_poly.pdbx_strand_id
1 'polypeptide(L)'
;MKQHALNWLSFSLVFFLIFSCKKKDDFLPLKTGKYQVDYQVVRSNGDIDNYQFTAYGPKSSGYYYKFIIKATDSTNFSGATLSTSEKRLRSVAWLDYTGNVIEGVKITEYDCSENNLTIHYISYPLLDTISGTIIFNLIE
;
A
#
# COMPACT_ATOMS: atom_id res chain seq x y z
N MET A 1 -33.34 44.90 -22.87
CA MET A 1 -32.66 44.57 -21.58
C MET A 1 -33.02 43.14 -21.20
N LYS A 2 -32.16 42.15 -21.50
CA LYS A 2 -32.17 40.76 -20.97
C LYS A 2 -31.12 39.92 -21.74
N GLN A 3 -29.82 40.14 -21.52
CA GLN A 3 -28.83 39.24 -22.15
C GLN A 3 -27.42 39.22 -21.54
N HIS A 4 -27.21 39.75 -20.33
CA HIS A 4 -25.88 39.71 -19.70
C HIS A 4 -25.77 38.82 -18.45
N ALA A 5 -26.88 38.25 -17.97
CA ALA A 5 -26.85 37.41 -16.77
C ALA A 5 -26.50 35.93 -17.04
N LEU A 6 -26.56 35.46 -18.30
CA LEU A 6 -26.42 34.02 -18.61
C LEU A 6 -24.98 33.55 -18.85
N ASN A 7 -24.01 34.46 -19.00
CA ASN A 7 -22.60 34.11 -19.28
C ASN A 7 -21.71 34.03 -18.04
N TRP A 8 -22.18 34.49 -16.87
CA TRP A 8 -21.38 34.47 -15.63
C TRP A 8 -21.55 33.20 -14.81
N LEU A 9 -22.71 32.54 -14.90
CA LEU A 9 -22.96 31.27 -14.21
C LEU A 9 -22.21 30.09 -14.85
N SER A 10 -22.04 30.10 -16.17
CA SER A 10 -21.35 29.05 -16.93
C SER A 10 -19.82 29.07 -16.75
N PHE A 11 -19.21 30.24 -16.53
CA PHE A 11 -17.78 30.34 -16.23
C PHE A 11 -17.43 29.90 -14.80
N SER A 12 -18.34 30.13 -13.84
CA SER A 12 -18.12 29.72 -12.45
C SER A 12 -18.23 28.19 -12.26
N LEU A 13 -19.15 27.53 -12.97
CA LEU A 13 -19.32 26.07 -12.88
C LEU A 13 -18.10 25.29 -13.42
N VAL A 14 -17.41 25.82 -14.44
CA VAL A 14 -16.21 25.20 -14.99
C VAL A 14 -15.02 25.32 -14.03
N PHE A 15 -14.88 26.44 -13.32
CA PHE A 15 -13.83 26.59 -12.30
C PHE A 15 -14.01 25.63 -11.11
N PHE A 16 -15.25 25.34 -10.69
CA PHE A 16 -15.50 24.36 -9.62
C PHE A 16 -15.25 22.90 -10.07
N LEU A 17 -15.42 22.58 -11.35
CA LEU A 17 -15.12 21.24 -11.88
C LEU A 17 -13.62 20.99 -12.05
N ILE A 18 -12.81 22.02 -12.37
CA ILE A 18 -11.36 21.87 -12.51
C ILE A 18 -10.67 21.65 -11.14
N PHE A 19 -11.24 22.17 -10.05
CA PHE A 19 -10.74 21.93 -8.69
C PHE A 19 -11.25 20.63 -8.03
N SER A 20 -12.16 19.87 -8.67
CA SER A 20 -12.59 18.56 -8.16
C SER A 20 -11.60 17.42 -8.45
N CYS A 21 -10.58 17.64 -9.28
CA CYS A 21 -9.43 16.74 -9.39
C CYS A 21 -8.29 17.19 -8.47
N LYS A 22 -8.56 17.35 -7.16
CA LYS A 22 -7.48 17.47 -6.18
C LYS A 22 -6.81 16.10 -6.00
N LYS A 23 -5.67 15.93 -6.68
CA LYS A 23 -4.58 14.99 -6.41
C LYS A 23 -4.87 13.97 -5.29
N LYS A 24 -5.28 12.75 -5.66
CA LYS A 24 -5.16 11.59 -4.78
C LYS A 24 -3.75 10.99 -5.01
N ASP A 25 -2.70 11.75 -4.69
CA ASP A 25 -1.30 11.39 -5.06
C ASP A 25 -0.28 11.51 -3.92
N ASP A 26 -0.65 11.96 -2.74
CA ASP A 26 0.28 11.99 -1.62
C ASP A 26 0.06 10.75 -0.75
N PHE A 27 0.82 9.68 -1.03
CA PHE A 27 1.03 8.64 -0.03
C PHE A 27 1.45 9.31 1.28
N LEU A 28 0.66 9.12 2.33
CA LEU A 28 0.98 9.62 3.65
C LEU A 28 2.02 8.71 4.30
N PRO A 29 3.09 9.25 4.91
CA PRO A 29 4.05 8.44 5.63
C PRO A 29 3.37 7.59 6.71
N LEU A 30 3.68 6.29 6.72
CA LEU A 30 3.23 5.38 7.76
C LEU A 30 3.82 5.77 9.12
N LYS A 31 2.99 5.75 10.16
CA LYS A 31 3.39 6.03 11.54
C LYS A 31 4.22 4.88 12.08
N THR A 32 5.23 5.19 12.89
CA THR A 32 5.94 4.15 13.64
C THR A 32 5.04 3.63 14.75
N GLY A 33 4.91 2.31 14.85
CA GLY A 33 4.13 1.66 15.90
C GLY A 33 4.04 0.16 15.66
N LYS A 34 2.99 -0.43 16.23
CA LYS A 34 2.67 -1.85 16.09
C LYS A 34 1.51 -2.01 15.11
N TYR A 35 1.67 -2.91 14.15
CA TYR A 35 0.70 -3.18 13.11
C TYR A 35 0.20 -4.62 13.21
N GLN A 36 -1.12 -4.79 13.15
CA GLN A 36 -1.74 -6.06 12.77
C GLN A 36 -1.69 -6.16 11.24
N VAL A 37 -1.12 -7.24 10.71
CA VAL A 37 -1.02 -7.46 9.27
C VAL A 37 -1.85 -8.66 8.87
N ASP A 38 -2.77 -8.44 7.94
CA ASP A 38 -3.54 -9.50 7.28
C ASP A 38 -3.02 -9.64 5.84
N TYR A 39 -2.51 -10.82 5.51
CA TYR A 39 -1.88 -11.10 4.22
C TYR A 39 -2.60 -12.26 3.52
N GLN A 40 -3.24 -11.96 2.39
CA GLN A 40 -3.94 -12.93 1.57
C GLN A 40 -3.17 -13.15 0.26
N VAL A 41 -2.98 -14.42 -0.09
CA VAL A 41 -2.32 -14.88 -1.31
C VAL A 41 -3.31 -15.70 -2.13
N VAL A 42 -3.62 -15.24 -3.34
CA VAL A 42 -4.41 -15.95 -4.34
C VAL A 42 -3.45 -16.60 -5.34
N ARG A 43 -3.41 -17.93 -5.36
CA ARG A 43 -2.54 -18.72 -6.22
C ARG A 43 -3.13 -18.89 -7.62
N SER A 44 -2.28 -19.31 -8.56
CA SER A 44 -2.66 -19.52 -9.96
C SER A 44 -3.74 -20.59 -10.17
N ASN A 45 -3.84 -21.55 -9.25
CA ASN A 45 -4.88 -22.60 -9.24
C ASN A 45 -6.19 -22.15 -8.56
N GLY A 46 -6.27 -20.91 -8.06
CA GLY A 46 -7.42 -20.36 -7.36
C GLY A 46 -7.41 -20.59 -5.84
N ASP A 47 -6.42 -21.30 -5.30
CA ASP A 47 -6.29 -21.47 -3.85
C ASP A 47 -5.99 -20.15 -3.16
N ILE A 48 -6.52 -20.00 -1.94
CA ILE A 48 -6.35 -18.79 -1.13
C ILE A 48 -5.68 -19.16 0.19
N ASP A 49 -4.48 -18.64 0.39
CA ASP A 49 -3.80 -18.70 1.68
C ASP A 49 -4.02 -17.39 2.43
N ASN A 50 -4.24 -17.48 3.74
CA ASN A 50 -4.38 -16.32 4.60
C ASN A 50 -3.40 -16.42 5.77
N TYR A 51 -2.68 -15.34 6.00
CA TYR A 51 -1.71 -15.19 7.08
C TYR A 51 -2.09 -13.97 7.91
N GLN A 52 -1.92 -14.09 9.23
CA GLN A 52 -2.12 -12.98 10.15
C GLN A 52 -0.93 -12.91 11.10
N PHE A 53 -0.30 -11.74 11.19
CA PHE A 53 0.90 -11.56 12.01
C PHE A 53 1.06 -10.13 12.52
N THR A 54 1.93 -9.96 13.52
CA THR A 54 2.28 -8.65 14.07
C THR A 54 3.57 -8.13 13.45
N ALA A 55 3.55 -6.89 12.97
CA ALA A 55 4.72 -6.18 12.46
C ALA A 55 5.01 -4.90 13.28
N TYR A 56 6.29 -4.58 13.46
CA TYR A 56 6.75 -3.41 14.18
C TYR A 56 7.53 -2.49 13.24
N GLY A 57 7.19 -1.21 13.25
CA GLY A 57 7.82 -0.22 12.38
C GLY A 57 6.79 0.78 11.84
N PRO A 58 7.00 1.36 10.65
CA PRO A 58 8.21 1.21 9.87
C PRO A 58 9.35 2.10 10.39
N LYS A 59 10.59 1.61 10.25
CA LYS A 59 11.77 2.46 10.21
C LYS A 59 11.96 2.93 8.77
N SER A 60 11.92 4.24 8.54
CA SER A 60 12.19 4.82 7.23
C SER A 60 13.70 4.91 6.99
N SER A 61 14.14 4.53 5.79
CA SER A 61 15.54 4.63 5.36
C SER A 61 15.60 4.88 3.86
N GLY A 62 15.77 6.15 3.48
CA GLY A 62 15.73 6.57 2.08
C GLY A 62 14.41 6.18 1.41
N TYR A 63 14.50 5.30 0.41
CA TYR A 63 13.39 4.83 -0.42
C TYR A 63 12.66 3.61 0.15
N TYR A 64 12.77 3.34 1.46
CA TYR A 64 12.24 2.12 2.05
C TYR A 64 11.58 2.35 3.41
N TYR A 65 10.46 1.67 3.63
CA TYR A 65 9.87 1.42 4.95
C TYR A 65 10.15 -0.02 5.37
N LYS A 66 10.79 -0.18 6.53
CA LYS A 66 11.21 -1.49 7.05
C LYS A 66 10.42 -1.87 8.29
N PHE A 67 9.87 -3.07 8.28
CA PHE A 67 9.13 -3.66 9.39
C PHE A 67 9.84 -4.91 9.91
N ILE A 68 9.80 -5.09 11.23
CA ILE A 68 10.23 -6.31 11.91
C ILE A 68 8.98 -7.12 12.21
N ILE A 69 8.93 -8.37 11.79
CA ILE A 69 7.78 -9.25 12.03
C ILE A 69 8.06 -10.06 13.30
N LYS A 70 7.06 -10.18 14.17
CA LYS A 70 7.21 -10.91 15.42
C LYS A 70 7.35 -12.41 15.14
N ALA A 71 8.44 -13.00 15.60
CA ALA A 71 8.76 -14.42 15.40
C ALA A 71 7.78 -15.44 16.04
N THR A 72 6.69 -14.98 16.68
CA THR A 72 5.68 -15.86 17.29
C THR A 72 4.66 -16.38 16.29
N ASP A 73 4.65 -15.82 15.09
CA ASP A 73 3.68 -16.13 14.05
C ASP A 73 4.33 -17.20 13.15
N SER A 74 3.58 -18.23 12.76
CA SER A 74 4.04 -19.41 12.01
C SER A 74 4.42 -19.08 10.55
N THR A 75 5.19 -18.02 10.35
CA THR A 75 5.57 -17.44 9.06
C THR A 75 7.06 -17.62 8.83
N ASN A 76 7.45 -17.90 7.58
CA ASN A 76 8.85 -18.13 7.21
C ASN A 76 9.67 -16.83 7.03
N PHE A 77 9.08 -15.68 7.28
CA PHE A 77 9.70 -14.36 7.19
C PHE A 77 9.87 -13.70 8.57
N SER A 78 10.91 -12.89 8.72
CA SER A 78 11.21 -12.11 9.93
C SER A 78 11.06 -10.59 9.72
N GLY A 79 10.82 -10.15 8.48
CA GLY A 79 10.69 -8.74 8.17
C GLY A 79 10.04 -8.47 6.82
N ALA A 80 9.65 -7.21 6.63
CA ALA A 80 9.10 -6.70 5.39
C ALA A 80 9.74 -5.38 4.99
N THR A 81 9.98 -5.19 3.70
CA THR A 81 10.44 -3.93 3.15
C THR A 81 9.47 -3.43 2.09
N LEU A 82 8.83 -2.28 2.33
CA LEU A 82 8.05 -1.57 1.31
C LEU A 82 8.97 -0.58 0.60
N SER A 83 9.10 -0.69 -0.72
CA SER A 83 9.87 0.25 -1.52
C SER A 83 9.00 1.45 -1.94
N THR A 84 9.60 2.64 -1.90
CA THR A 84 8.94 3.89 -2.23
C THR A 84 9.72 4.67 -3.28
N SER A 85 9.01 5.29 -4.22
CA SER A 85 9.60 6.16 -5.24
C SER A 85 8.61 7.28 -5.50
N GLU A 86 9.08 8.54 -5.47
CA GLU A 86 8.24 9.72 -5.76
C GLU A 86 6.96 9.77 -4.92
N LYS A 87 7.05 9.39 -3.63
CA LYS A 87 5.91 9.21 -2.72
C LYS A 87 4.85 8.20 -3.21
N ARG A 88 5.27 7.13 -3.90
CA ARG A 88 4.40 6.00 -4.24
C ARG A 88 5.00 4.69 -3.74
N LEU A 89 4.16 3.81 -3.22
CA LEU A 89 4.56 2.44 -2.93
C LEU A 89 4.74 1.67 -4.24
N ARG A 90 5.82 0.90 -4.36
CA ARG A 90 6.15 0.17 -5.60
C ARG A 90 6.12 -1.33 -5.42
N SER A 91 6.70 -1.84 -4.34
CA SER A 91 6.79 -3.27 -4.07
C SER A 91 6.87 -3.56 -2.58
N VAL A 92 6.57 -4.80 -2.23
CA VAL A 92 6.85 -5.40 -0.92
C VAL A 92 7.86 -6.52 -1.12
N ALA A 93 8.85 -6.62 -0.24
CA ALA A 93 9.75 -7.76 -0.15
C ALA A 93 9.68 -8.36 1.25
N TRP A 94 9.40 -9.65 1.35
CA TRP A 94 9.48 -10.42 2.58
C TRP A 94 10.90 -10.94 2.77
N LEU A 95 11.42 -10.83 3.98
CA LEU A 95 12.79 -11.19 4.33
C LEU A 95 12.81 -12.37 5.29
N ASP A 96 13.74 -13.31 5.11
CA ASP A 96 14.04 -14.33 6.12
C ASP A 96 14.87 -13.78 7.30
N TYR A 97 15.10 -14.64 8.29
CA TYR A 97 15.88 -14.33 9.49
C TYR A 97 17.36 -13.99 9.23
N THR A 98 17.87 -14.26 8.03
CA THR A 98 19.22 -13.87 7.61
C THR A 98 19.24 -12.55 6.83
N GLY A 99 18.06 -11.97 6.57
CA GLY A 99 17.88 -10.73 5.82
C GLY A 99 17.81 -10.92 4.31
N ASN A 100 17.72 -12.15 3.81
CA ASN A 100 17.57 -12.42 2.39
C ASN A 100 16.11 -12.27 1.96
N VAL A 101 15.89 -11.80 0.72
CA VAL A 101 14.56 -11.73 0.13
C VAL A 101 14.09 -13.14 -0.20
N ILE A 102 12.99 -13.57 0.41
CA ILE A 102 12.35 -14.86 0.11
C ILE A 102 11.26 -14.73 -0.94
N GLU A 103 10.56 -13.59 -0.93
CA GLU A 103 9.45 -13.33 -1.83
C GLU A 103 9.32 -11.82 -2.06
N GLY A 104 9.05 -11.46 -3.32
CA GLY A 104 8.82 -10.08 -3.73
C GLY A 104 7.52 -9.96 -4.50
N VAL A 105 6.75 -8.92 -4.20
CA VAL A 105 5.48 -8.63 -4.89
C VAL A 105 5.47 -7.19 -5.38
N LYS A 106 4.91 -6.99 -6.58
CA LYS A 106 4.70 -5.69 -7.19
C LYS A 106 3.33 -5.16 -6.75
N ILE A 107 3.33 -3.94 -6.23
CA ILE A 107 2.10 -3.25 -5.84
C ILE A 107 1.41 -2.73 -7.10
N THR A 108 0.13 -3.07 -7.28
CA THR A 108 -0.70 -2.60 -8.40
C THR A 108 -1.51 -1.38 -8.01
N GLU A 109 -2.09 -1.42 -6.81
CA GLU A 109 -2.88 -0.36 -6.22
C GLU A 109 -2.75 -0.41 -4.70
N TYR A 110 -3.01 0.73 -4.05
CA TYR A 110 -3.08 0.79 -2.59
C TYR A 110 -4.02 1.92 -2.17
N ASP A 111 -4.63 1.75 -1.00
CA ASP A 111 -5.30 2.81 -0.26
C ASP A 111 -4.58 3.03 1.06
N CYS A 112 -4.32 4.28 1.40
CA CYS A 112 -3.64 4.66 2.61
C CYS A 112 -4.48 5.70 3.36
N SER A 113 -4.79 5.36 4.60
CA SER A 113 -5.36 6.27 5.60
C SER A 113 -4.32 6.53 6.69
N GLU A 114 -4.66 7.35 7.68
CA GLU A 114 -3.75 7.72 8.75
C GLU A 114 -3.21 6.51 9.55
N ASN A 115 -4.04 5.47 9.71
CA ASN A 115 -3.72 4.30 10.53
C ASN A 115 -3.66 2.99 9.72
N ASN A 116 -4.28 2.95 8.53
CA ASN A 116 -4.40 1.72 7.77
C ASN A 116 -3.82 1.88 6.37
N LEU A 117 -3.14 0.84 5.90
CA LEU A 117 -2.64 0.72 4.53
C LEU A 117 -3.10 -0.62 3.95
N THR A 118 -3.89 -0.54 2.88
CA THR A 118 -4.30 -1.70 2.09
C THR A 118 -3.54 -1.69 0.78
N ILE A 119 -2.84 -2.78 0.48
CA ILE A 119 -2.05 -2.97 -0.73
C ILE A 119 -2.66 -4.12 -1.52
N HIS A 120 -2.88 -3.93 -2.81
CA HIS A 120 -3.10 -5.02 -3.75
C HIS A 120 -1.84 -5.24 -4.58
N TYR A 121 -1.55 -6.50 -4.88
CA TYR A 121 -0.29 -6.86 -5.51
C TYR A 121 -0.42 -8.01 -6.50
N ILE A 122 0.64 -8.18 -7.28
CA ILE A 122 0.93 -9.36 -8.11
C ILE A 122 2.38 -9.81 -7.85
N SER A 123 2.69 -11.10 -8.01
CA SER A 123 4.04 -11.64 -7.83
C SER A 123 5.07 -10.98 -8.74
N TYR A 124 6.32 -10.91 -8.26
CA TYR A 124 7.45 -10.36 -9.01
C TYR A 124 8.67 -11.30 -8.93
N PRO A 125 9.28 -11.70 -10.07
CA PRO A 125 8.87 -11.40 -11.45
C PRO A 125 7.54 -12.07 -11.82
N LEU A 126 6.83 -11.54 -12.83
CA LEU A 126 5.46 -11.92 -13.26
C LEU A 126 5.34 -13.35 -13.86
N LEU A 127 6.26 -14.25 -13.51
CA LEU A 127 6.28 -15.63 -14.02
C LEU A 127 5.21 -16.48 -13.32
N ASP A 128 4.93 -16.17 -12.05
CA ASP A 128 3.82 -16.74 -11.30
C ASP A 128 2.64 -15.77 -11.34
N THR A 129 1.42 -16.27 -11.51
CA THR A 129 0.17 -15.49 -11.49
C THR A 129 -0.41 -15.44 -10.08
N ILE A 130 0.43 -15.15 -9.09
CA ILE A 130 -0.01 -14.93 -7.72
C ILE A 130 -0.44 -13.47 -7.57
N SER A 131 -1.57 -13.25 -6.90
CA SER A 131 -2.04 -11.92 -6.56
C SER A 131 -2.56 -11.91 -5.13
N GLY A 132 -2.95 -10.75 -4.62
CA GLY A 132 -3.58 -10.72 -3.31
C GLY A 132 -3.63 -9.35 -2.70
N THR A 133 -3.83 -9.36 -1.38
CA THR A 133 -4.00 -8.16 -0.58
C THR A 133 -3.18 -8.24 0.69
N ILE A 134 -2.54 -7.14 1.07
CA ILE A 134 -1.85 -6.97 2.36
C ILE A 134 -2.50 -5.78 3.06
N ILE A 135 -2.99 -5.96 4.28
CA ILE A 135 -3.60 -4.91 5.08
C ILE A 135 -2.75 -4.70 6.33
N PHE A 136 -2.20 -3.49 6.47
CA PHE A 136 -1.51 -3.03 7.68
C PHE A 136 -2.48 -2.17 8.48
N ASN A 137 -2.86 -2.61 9.67
CA ASN A 137 -3.70 -1.83 10.60
C ASN A 137 -2.86 -1.43 11.82
N LEU A 138 -2.64 -0.14 12.03
CA LEU A 138 -1.94 0.36 13.22
C LEU A 138 -2.81 0.11 14.46
N ILE A 139 -2.27 -0.58 15.45
CA ILE A 139 -2.98 -0.96 16.67
C ILE A 139 -2.42 -0.32 17.95
N GLU A 140 -1.19 0.20 17.93
CA GLU A 140 -0.55 0.96 19.03
C GLU A 140 0.44 1.99 18.48
#